data_AF-A0A956XRJ5-F1
#
_entry.id   AF-A0A956XRJ5-F1
#
_cell.length_a   1.000
_cell.length_b   1.000
_cell.length_c   1.000
_cell.angle_alpha   90.00
_cell.angle_beta   90.00
_cell.angle_gamma   90.00
#
_symmetry.space_group_name_H-M   'P 1'
#
loop_
_entity.id
_entity.type
_entity.pdbx_description
1 polymer ?
#
loop_
_entity_poly.entity_id
_entity_poly.type
_entity_poly.pdbx_seq_one_letter_code
_entity_poly.pdbx_strand_id
1 'polypeptide(L)'
;EILLASAQLLHDVACQLQSELGITLEFTNIGGGLGIPYEPNHKPLNLPQLAAGIRELWRDFPDTRLFMESGRYVTGPQGVLVTRVINIKDSYRRYIGVDASMPALMRPGMYGAYHHIDVYDAAPDSPQEMVDIVGSLCENNDKFAMQRPLPTVNLGDLLVIQDTGAHGYSMGFNYNGRLRPQELLLRADGIIERIRRPETLSDYFATLDHVAPDPFEPPRAPLN
;
A
#
# COMPACT_ATOMS: atom_id res chain seq x y z
N GLU A 1 7.86 8.13 19.13
CA GLU A 1 8.08 7.36 20.37
C GLU A 1 8.41 5.90 20.06
N ILE A 2 7.52 5.10 19.46
CA ILE A 2 7.77 3.66 19.19
C ILE A 2 9.01 3.39 18.32
N LEU A 3 9.21 4.15 17.23
CA LEU A 3 10.36 3.96 16.34
C LEU A 3 11.70 4.27 17.03
N LEU A 4 11.71 5.30 17.88
CA LEU A 4 12.90 5.64 18.66
C LEU A 4 13.18 4.58 19.74
N ALA A 5 12.14 4.02 20.37
CA ALA A 5 12.29 2.91 21.30
C ALA A 5 12.83 1.65 20.61
N SER A 6 12.41 1.38 19.36
CA SER A 6 12.96 0.25 18.57
C SER A 6 14.43 0.48 18.23
N ALA A 7 14.80 1.72 17.92
CA ALA A 7 16.19 2.10 17.71
C ALA A 7 17.01 1.94 19.01
N GLN A 8 16.47 2.34 20.16
CA GLN A 8 17.12 2.12 21.47
C GLN A 8 17.45 0.64 21.70
N LEU A 9 16.53 -0.29 21.41
CA LEU A 9 16.79 -1.72 21.58
C LEU A 9 17.97 -2.20 20.72
N LEU A 10 18.06 -1.74 19.46
CA LEU A 10 19.18 -2.07 18.58
C LEU A 10 20.50 -1.46 19.08
N HIS A 11 20.45 -0.23 19.57
CA HIS A 11 21.59 0.42 20.20
C HIS A 11 22.09 -0.35 21.43
N ASP A 12 21.19 -0.83 22.29
CA ASP A 12 21.57 -1.58 23.49
C ASP A 12 22.26 -2.90 23.14
N VAL A 13 21.76 -3.59 22.10
CA VAL A 13 22.42 -4.78 21.55
C VAL A 13 23.80 -4.43 20.96
N ALA A 14 23.93 -3.29 20.27
CA ALA A 14 25.21 -2.84 19.73
C ALA A 14 26.24 -2.59 20.84
N CYS A 15 25.84 -1.91 21.93
CA CYS A 15 26.67 -1.73 23.12
C CYS A 15 27.10 -3.06 23.73
N GLN A 16 26.16 -4.00 23.87
CA GLN A 16 26.46 -5.33 24.41
C GLN A 16 27.51 -6.04 23.56
N LEU A 17 27.32 -6.11 22.24
CA LEU A 17 28.27 -6.76 21.32
C LEU A 17 29.66 -6.14 21.37
N GLN A 18 29.75 -4.81 21.41
CA GLN A 18 31.04 -4.11 21.52
C GLN A 18 31.71 -4.41 22.86
N SER A 19 30.96 -4.40 23.97
CA SER A 19 31.52 -4.65 25.30
C SER A 19 31.98 -6.10 25.50
N GLU A 20 31.23 -7.08 25.02
CA GLU A 20 31.51 -8.51 25.25
C GLU A 20 32.55 -9.06 24.26
N LEU A 21 32.56 -8.56 23.02
CA LEU A 21 33.37 -9.13 21.94
C LEU A 21 34.52 -8.22 21.49
N GLY A 22 34.54 -6.95 21.91
CA GLY A 22 35.55 -5.97 21.50
C GLY A 22 35.48 -5.64 20.00
N ILE A 23 34.34 -5.85 19.35
CA ILE A 23 34.14 -5.60 17.92
C ILE A 23 33.64 -4.17 17.68
N THR A 24 34.09 -3.56 16.58
CA THR A 24 33.50 -2.32 16.06
C THR A 24 32.48 -2.68 14.99
N LEU A 25 31.25 -2.18 15.13
CA LEU A 25 30.20 -2.40 14.14
C LEU A 25 30.45 -1.50 12.92
N GLU A 26 30.58 -2.10 11.74
CA GLU A 26 30.71 -1.36 10.49
C GLU A 26 29.41 -0.63 10.13
N PHE A 27 28.26 -1.22 10.48
CA PHE A 27 26.97 -0.61 10.29
C PHE A 27 25.90 -1.16 11.25
N THR A 28 24.82 -0.39 11.41
CA THR A 28 23.56 -0.83 12.01
C THR A 28 22.41 -0.48 11.07
N ASN A 29 21.57 -1.47 10.77
CA ASN A 29 20.34 -1.27 10.01
C ASN A 29 19.18 -1.16 10.99
N ILE A 30 18.54 0.01 11.04
CA ILE A 30 17.43 0.30 11.95
C ILE A 30 16.07 0.01 11.30
N GLY A 31 16.07 -0.62 10.11
CA GLY A 31 14.89 -1.09 9.41
C GLY A 31 14.02 0.05 8.85
N GLY A 32 12.74 -0.25 8.66
CA GLY A 32 11.74 0.65 8.10
C GLY A 32 10.65 1.01 9.12
N GLY A 33 9.39 0.92 8.69
CA GLY A 33 8.23 1.13 9.56
C GLY A 33 7.85 2.59 9.80
N LEU A 34 8.48 3.53 9.10
CA LEU A 34 8.05 4.93 9.11
C LEU A 34 6.59 5.03 8.60
N GLY A 35 5.70 5.50 9.46
CA GLY A 35 4.27 5.65 9.16
C GLY A 35 3.98 6.89 8.32
N ILE A 36 2.84 6.86 7.63
CA ILE A 36 2.28 7.99 6.87
C ILE A 36 0.86 8.29 7.37
N PRO A 37 0.40 9.54 7.29
CA PRO A 37 -0.98 9.88 7.60
C PRO A 37 -1.89 9.40 6.47
N TYR A 38 -2.75 8.40 6.75
CA TYR A 38 -3.80 7.95 5.81
C TYR A 38 -5.10 8.76 5.94
N GLU A 39 -5.26 9.49 7.04
CA GLU A 39 -6.43 10.34 7.30
C GLU A 39 -6.02 11.81 7.21
N PRO A 40 -6.89 12.71 6.69
CA PRO A 40 -6.56 14.13 6.54
C PRO A 40 -6.11 14.82 7.84
N ASN A 41 -6.66 14.40 8.98
CA ASN A 41 -6.37 14.98 10.29
C ASN A 41 -5.24 14.27 11.05
N HIS A 42 -4.67 13.20 10.50
CA HIS A 42 -3.54 12.51 11.13
C HIS A 42 -2.26 13.35 11.00
N LYS A 43 -1.58 13.54 12.14
CA LYS A 43 -0.31 14.27 12.17
C LYS A 43 0.77 13.45 11.44
N PRO A 44 1.54 14.07 10.53
CA PRO A 44 2.66 13.41 9.90
C PRO A 44 3.74 13.06 10.92
N LEU A 45 4.56 12.06 10.60
CA LEU A 45 5.74 11.72 11.38
C LEU A 45 6.69 12.92 11.48
N ASN A 46 7.09 13.31 12.70
CA ASN A 46 8.13 14.30 12.93
C ASN A 46 9.52 13.70 12.66
N LEU A 47 9.90 13.67 11.38
CA LEU A 47 11.16 13.10 10.92
C LEU A 47 12.39 13.82 11.53
N PRO A 48 12.45 15.16 11.61
CA PRO A 48 13.55 15.85 12.28
C PRO A 48 13.76 15.42 13.74
N GLN A 49 12.68 15.27 14.51
CA GLN A 49 12.76 14.82 15.90
C GLN A 49 13.23 13.37 16.01
N LEU A 50 12.71 12.48 15.15
CA LEU A 50 13.16 11.08 15.11
C LEU A 50 14.66 10.99 14.76
N ALA A 51 15.09 11.74 13.75
CA ALA A 51 16.49 11.77 13.33
C ALA A 51 17.41 12.37 14.40
N ALA A 52 16.96 13.37 15.16
CA ALA A 52 17.71 13.89 16.30
C ALA A 52 17.88 12.83 17.41
N GLY A 53 16.80 12.11 17.74
CA GLY A 53 16.86 11.02 18.72
C GLY A 53 17.80 9.89 18.29
N ILE A 54 17.71 9.43 17.03
CA ILE A 54 18.60 8.39 16.51
C ILE A 54 20.06 8.87 16.51
N ARG A 55 20.35 10.12 16.13
CA ARG A 55 21.71 10.66 16.18
C ARG A 55 22.27 10.74 17.60
N GLU A 56 21.43 11.01 18.59
CA GLU A 56 21.84 11.01 19.99
C GLU A 56 22.23 9.60 20.45
N LEU A 57 21.42 8.60 20.11
CA LEU A 57 21.69 7.20 20.49
C LEU A 57 23.01 6.70 19.92
N TRP A 58 23.30 6.96 18.65
CA TRP A 58 24.55 6.48 18.02
C TRP A 58 25.74 7.44 18.16
N ARG A 59 25.68 8.42 19.08
CA ARG A 59 26.76 9.39 19.29
C ARG A 59 28.11 8.72 19.61
N ASP A 60 28.08 7.65 20.39
CA ASP A 60 29.28 6.92 20.83
C ASP A 60 29.74 5.85 19.81
N PHE A 61 29.09 5.79 18.66
CA PHE A 61 29.41 4.91 17.53
C PHE A 61 29.79 5.70 16.27
N PRO A 62 30.81 6.58 16.32
CA PRO A 62 31.11 7.53 15.23
C PRO A 62 31.52 6.86 13.91
N ASP A 63 32.05 5.63 13.97
CA ASP A 63 32.49 4.85 12.81
C ASP A 63 31.41 3.89 12.28
N THR A 64 30.27 3.79 12.94
CA THR A 64 29.17 2.89 12.55
C THR A 64 28.22 3.60 11.59
N ARG A 65 28.03 3.04 10.40
CA ARG A 65 27.05 3.56 9.42
C ARG A 65 25.63 3.19 9.80
N LEU A 66 24.68 4.10 9.61
CA LEU A 66 23.25 3.85 9.84
C LEU A 66 22.50 3.64 8.52
N PHE A 67 21.70 2.59 8.45
CA PHE A 67 20.84 2.27 7.30
C PHE A 67 19.36 2.20 7.68
N MET A 68 18.48 2.56 6.74
CA MET A 68 17.02 2.52 6.88
C MET A 68 16.34 1.95 5.63
N GLU A 69 15.21 1.27 5.82
CA GLU A 69 14.49 0.52 4.77
C GLU A 69 13.03 0.98 4.65
N SER A 70 12.83 2.26 4.35
CA SER A 70 11.51 2.90 4.45
C SER A 70 10.70 2.84 3.15
N GLY A 71 10.06 1.69 2.88
CA GLY A 71 9.20 1.54 1.69
C GLY A 71 7.93 2.40 1.70
N ARG A 72 7.05 2.18 2.70
CA ARG A 72 5.74 2.85 2.79
C ARG A 72 5.85 4.37 2.85
N TYR A 73 6.81 4.89 3.61
CA TYR A 73 7.01 6.33 3.78
C TYR A 73 7.42 7.02 2.48
N VAL A 74 8.24 6.35 1.66
CA VAL A 74 8.71 6.88 0.38
C VAL A 74 7.63 6.80 -0.69
N THR A 75 6.95 5.65 -0.80
CA THR A 75 6.08 5.35 -1.96
C THR A 75 4.59 5.60 -1.69
N GLY A 76 4.14 5.45 -0.45
CA GLY A 76 2.71 5.49 -0.09
C GLY A 76 1.99 6.76 -0.56
N PRO A 77 2.43 7.95 -0.15
CA PRO A 77 1.79 9.22 -0.51
C PRO A 77 1.93 9.59 -2.00
N GLN A 78 2.78 8.88 -2.75
CA GLN A 78 3.08 9.19 -4.16
C GLN A 78 2.17 8.46 -5.14
N GLY A 79 1.23 7.63 -4.65
CA GLY A 79 0.32 6.85 -5.49
C GLY A 79 -1.13 7.02 -5.08
N VAL A 80 -1.99 7.08 -6.09
CA VAL A 80 -3.45 7.11 -5.93
C VAL A 80 -4.07 6.05 -6.83
N LEU A 81 -5.17 5.44 -6.38
CA LEU A 81 -5.97 4.55 -7.19
C LEU A 81 -7.19 5.33 -7.69
N VAL A 82 -7.23 5.58 -8.99
CA VAL A 82 -8.37 6.21 -9.64
C VAL A 82 -9.33 5.13 -10.12
N THR A 83 -10.61 5.26 -9.78
CA THR A 83 -11.65 4.29 -10.14
C THR A 83 -12.94 4.99 -10.54
N ARG A 84 -13.72 4.37 -11.42
CA ARG A 84 -14.99 4.91 -11.90
C ARG A 84 -16.17 4.26 -11.20
N VAL A 85 -17.17 5.05 -10.88
CA VAL A 85 -18.47 4.58 -10.38
C VAL A 85 -19.23 3.92 -11.52
N ILE A 86 -19.57 2.64 -11.35
CA ILE A 86 -20.27 1.82 -12.36
C ILE A 86 -21.65 1.35 -11.90
N ASN A 87 -21.95 1.46 -10.61
CA ASN A 87 -23.24 1.09 -10.07
C ASN A 87 -23.55 1.89 -8.79
N ILE A 88 -24.82 2.23 -8.57
CA ILE A 88 -25.31 2.78 -7.31
C ILE A 88 -26.50 1.95 -6.88
N LYS A 89 -26.45 1.46 -5.64
CA LYS A 89 -27.51 0.64 -5.07
C LYS A 89 -27.96 1.24 -3.74
N ASP A 90 -29.21 1.65 -3.69
CA ASP A 90 -29.90 2.02 -2.45
C ASP A 90 -30.66 0.83 -1.88
N SER A 91 -30.35 0.49 -0.64
CA SER A 91 -31.03 -0.58 0.09
C SER A 91 -31.10 -0.22 1.58
N TYR A 92 -30.63 -1.08 2.49
CA TYR A 92 -30.47 -0.72 3.89
C TYR A 92 -29.33 0.30 4.12
N ARG A 93 -28.40 0.38 3.16
CA ARG A 93 -27.33 1.37 3.03
C ARG A 93 -27.23 1.78 1.56
N ARG A 94 -26.58 2.92 1.31
CA ARG A 94 -26.20 3.37 -0.03
C ARG A 94 -24.82 2.83 -0.40
N TYR A 95 -24.79 2.05 -1.48
CA TYR A 95 -23.58 1.41 -2.00
C TYR A 95 -23.17 2.07 -3.31
N ILE A 96 -21.92 2.47 -3.38
CA ILE A 96 -21.29 2.98 -4.60
C ILE A 96 -20.34 1.88 -5.10
N GLY A 97 -20.76 1.20 -6.17
CA GLY A 97 -19.97 0.16 -6.84
C GLY A 97 -19.03 0.79 -7.85
N VAL A 98 -17.74 0.44 -7.77
CA VAL A 98 -16.69 0.98 -8.63
C VAL A 98 -16.01 -0.09 -9.49
N ASP A 99 -15.28 0.33 -10.53
CA ASP A 99 -14.60 -0.56 -11.48
C ASP A 99 -13.27 -1.15 -10.96
N ALA A 100 -12.74 -0.61 -9.87
CA ALA A 100 -11.66 -1.23 -9.10
C ALA A 100 -12.22 -2.26 -8.11
N SER A 101 -11.37 -3.17 -7.66
CA SER A 101 -11.71 -4.13 -6.60
C SER A 101 -10.48 -4.44 -5.75
N MET A 102 -10.64 -5.24 -4.71
CA MET A 102 -9.57 -5.67 -3.79
C MET A 102 -8.24 -6.09 -4.48
N PRO A 103 -8.25 -6.76 -5.66
CA PRO A 103 -7.09 -6.93 -6.53
C PRO A 103 -6.20 -5.70 -6.80
N ALA A 104 -6.78 -4.51 -6.88
CA ALA A 104 -6.05 -3.26 -7.11
C ALA A 104 -5.56 -2.64 -5.79
N LEU A 105 -6.29 -2.85 -4.69
CA LEU A 105 -5.95 -2.35 -3.37
C LEU A 105 -6.58 -3.23 -2.28
N MET A 106 -5.80 -4.21 -1.77
CA MET A 106 -6.31 -5.21 -0.84
C MET A 106 -6.43 -4.70 0.60
N ARG A 107 -5.72 -3.62 0.93
CA ARG A 107 -5.50 -3.17 2.32
C ARG A 107 -6.81 -2.89 3.09
N PRO A 108 -7.84 -2.22 2.53
CA PRO A 108 -9.09 -2.02 3.24
C PRO A 108 -9.79 -3.34 3.60
N GLY A 109 -9.88 -4.28 2.66
CA GLY A 109 -10.52 -5.60 2.88
C GLY A 109 -9.72 -6.52 3.81
N MET A 110 -8.39 -6.46 3.78
CA MET A 110 -7.51 -7.33 4.57
C MET A 110 -7.23 -6.79 5.99
N TYR A 111 -7.03 -5.48 6.13
CA TYR A 111 -6.57 -4.87 7.38
C TYR A 111 -7.58 -3.88 8.00
N GLY A 112 -8.71 -3.64 7.35
CA GLY A 112 -9.59 -2.52 7.71
C GLY A 112 -8.90 -1.16 7.53
N ALA A 113 -7.87 -1.09 6.68
CA ALA A 113 -7.05 0.10 6.54
C ALA A 113 -7.86 1.26 5.95
N TYR A 114 -7.77 2.42 6.61
CA TYR A 114 -8.29 3.66 6.06
C TYR A 114 -7.44 4.07 4.84
N HIS A 115 -8.11 4.49 3.77
CA HIS A 115 -7.57 5.36 2.73
C HIS A 115 -8.56 6.51 2.52
N HIS A 116 -8.05 7.73 2.36
CA HIS A 116 -8.92 8.84 2.04
C HIS A 116 -9.47 8.68 0.63
N ILE A 117 -10.71 9.06 0.40
CA ILE A 117 -11.36 8.95 -0.90
C ILE A 117 -11.91 10.32 -1.25
N ASP A 118 -11.42 10.89 -2.35
CA ASP A 118 -11.94 12.11 -2.93
C ASP A 118 -12.88 11.77 -4.09
N VAL A 119 -13.95 12.56 -4.24
CA VAL A 119 -14.78 12.56 -5.46
C VAL A 119 -14.19 13.62 -6.38
N TYR A 120 -13.72 13.20 -7.55
CA TYR A 120 -13.09 14.12 -8.51
C TYR A 120 -14.08 15.23 -8.92
N ASP A 121 -13.60 16.48 -8.89
CA ASP A 121 -14.36 17.68 -9.26
C ASP A 121 -15.59 17.98 -8.37
N ALA A 122 -15.68 17.37 -7.19
CA ALA A 122 -16.71 17.73 -6.22
C ALA A 122 -16.47 19.15 -5.66
N ALA A 123 -17.55 19.91 -5.51
CA ALA A 123 -17.48 21.23 -4.89
C ALA A 123 -17.16 21.11 -3.38
N PRO A 124 -16.40 22.05 -2.80
CA PRO A 124 -16.08 22.03 -1.36
C PRO A 124 -17.30 21.94 -0.44
N ASP A 125 -18.42 22.54 -0.85
CA ASP A 125 -19.67 22.60 -0.09
C ASP A 125 -20.69 21.54 -0.53
N SER A 126 -20.25 20.53 -1.29
CA SER A 126 -21.14 19.44 -1.72
C SER A 126 -21.73 18.71 -0.49
N PRO A 127 -23.05 18.45 -0.50
CA PRO A 127 -23.70 17.73 0.59
C PRO A 127 -23.05 16.37 0.78
N GLN A 128 -22.83 16.02 2.06
CA GLN A 128 -22.20 14.76 2.44
C GLN A 128 -23.26 13.68 2.63
N GLU A 129 -23.02 12.51 2.06
CA GLU A 129 -23.85 11.32 2.18
C GLU A 129 -23.03 10.18 2.81
N MET A 130 -23.68 9.39 3.66
CA MET A 130 -23.06 8.21 4.26
C MET A 130 -23.16 7.02 3.32
N VAL A 131 -22.01 6.56 2.80
CA VAL A 131 -21.97 5.50 1.77
C VAL A 131 -20.94 4.41 2.08
N ASP A 132 -21.16 3.23 1.51
CA ASP A 132 -20.14 2.18 1.38
C ASP A 132 -19.56 2.24 -0.05
N ILE A 133 -18.23 2.27 -0.19
CA ILE A 133 -17.55 2.18 -1.49
C ILE A 133 -17.09 0.73 -1.67
N VAL A 134 -17.59 0.06 -2.71
CA VAL A 134 -17.43 -1.38 -2.91
C VAL A 134 -16.90 -1.70 -4.30
N GLY A 135 -16.11 -2.78 -4.39
CA GLY A 135 -15.68 -3.31 -5.67
C GLY A 135 -16.76 -4.21 -6.31
N SER A 136 -16.31 -5.15 -7.13
CA SER A 136 -17.15 -5.97 -7.99
C SER A 136 -16.91 -7.47 -7.84
N LEU A 137 -16.11 -7.89 -6.86
CA LEU A 137 -15.89 -9.30 -6.56
C LEU A 137 -17.11 -9.91 -5.89
N CYS A 138 -17.22 -11.23 -5.99
CA CYS A 138 -18.22 -12.02 -5.29
C CYS A 138 -17.84 -12.26 -3.82
N GLU A 139 -17.31 -11.24 -3.13
CA GLU A 139 -16.84 -11.34 -1.76
C GLU A 139 -17.26 -10.11 -0.94
N ASN A 140 -17.76 -10.33 0.29
CA ASN A 140 -18.34 -9.26 1.10
C ASN A 140 -17.28 -8.27 1.63
N ASN A 141 -16.02 -8.69 1.71
CA ASN A 141 -14.92 -7.83 2.13
C ASN A 141 -14.32 -6.99 0.98
N ASP A 142 -14.86 -7.07 -0.24
CA ASP A 142 -14.46 -6.22 -1.37
C ASP A 142 -15.02 -4.80 -1.22
N LYS A 143 -14.51 -4.10 -0.21
CA LYS A 143 -14.92 -2.76 0.19
C LYS A 143 -13.69 -1.88 0.37
N PHE A 144 -13.71 -0.71 -0.25
CA PHE A 144 -12.70 0.32 -0.05
C PHE A 144 -13.03 1.24 1.13
N ALA A 145 -14.32 1.45 1.40
CA ALA A 145 -14.79 2.20 2.55
C ALA A 145 -16.14 1.68 3.03
N MET A 146 -16.36 1.74 4.34
CA MET A 146 -17.64 1.38 4.98
C MET A 146 -18.15 2.59 5.74
N GLN A 147 -19.40 2.98 5.47
CA GLN A 147 -20.08 4.08 6.17
C GLN A 147 -19.20 5.34 6.26
N ARG A 148 -18.73 5.81 5.10
CA ARG A 148 -17.91 7.01 4.98
C ARG A 148 -18.78 8.20 4.55
N PRO A 149 -18.66 9.38 5.19
CA PRO A 149 -19.21 10.60 4.62
C PRO A 149 -18.42 10.98 3.37
N LEU A 150 -19.10 11.11 2.24
CA LEU A 150 -18.54 11.59 0.98
C LEU A 150 -19.48 12.60 0.33
N PRO A 151 -18.98 13.55 -0.49
CA PRO A 151 -19.83 14.32 -1.40
C PRO A 151 -20.78 13.41 -2.18
N THR A 152 -21.97 13.90 -2.57
CA THR A 152 -22.89 13.14 -3.43
C THR A 152 -22.16 12.58 -4.65
N VAL A 153 -22.26 11.26 -4.83
CA VAL A 153 -21.61 10.51 -5.90
C VAL A 153 -22.66 10.06 -6.92
N ASN A 154 -22.35 10.27 -8.20
CA ASN A 154 -23.18 9.87 -9.35
C ASN A 154 -22.51 8.76 -10.18
N LEU A 155 -23.33 8.11 -11.00
CA LEU A 155 -22.84 7.11 -11.95
C LEU A 155 -21.88 7.77 -12.96
N GLY A 156 -20.70 7.17 -13.15
CA GLY A 156 -19.68 7.67 -14.06
C GLY A 156 -18.63 8.58 -13.42
N ASP A 157 -18.87 9.07 -12.20
CA ASP A 157 -17.91 9.88 -11.45
C ASP A 157 -16.59 9.12 -11.21
N LEU A 158 -15.50 9.87 -11.08
CA LEU A 158 -14.20 9.32 -10.70
C LEU A 158 -13.99 9.49 -9.19
N LEU A 159 -13.60 8.41 -8.54
CA LEU A 159 -13.12 8.44 -7.16
C LEU A 159 -11.60 8.29 -7.15
N VAL A 160 -10.94 9.05 -6.29
CA VAL A 160 -9.49 9.02 -6.10
C VAL A 160 -9.21 8.49 -4.70
N ILE A 161 -8.71 7.26 -4.61
CA ILE A 161 -8.32 6.64 -3.35
C ILE A 161 -6.84 6.98 -3.08
N GLN A 162 -6.60 7.74 -2.02
CA GLN A 162 -5.30 8.33 -1.69
C GLN A 162 -4.33 7.33 -1.05
N ASP A 163 -3.04 7.64 -1.04
CA ASP A 163 -1.99 6.91 -0.31
C ASP A 163 -1.82 5.42 -0.68
N THR A 164 -2.04 5.08 -1.95
CA THR A 164 -2.04 3.70 -2.47
C THR A 164 -0.70 3.27 -3.10
N GLY A 165 0.30 4.15 -3.14
CA GLY A 165 1.58 3.86 -3.78
C GLY A 165 2.42 2.78 -3.09
N ALA A 166 2.08 2.43 -1.84
CA ALA A 166 2.72 1.36 -1.09
C ALA A 166 1.72 0.22 -0.81
N HIS A 167 2.11 -1.01 -1.15
CA HIS A 167 1.32 -2.22 -0.90
C HIS A 167 -0.07 -2.24 -1.58
N GLY A 168 -0.31 -1.37 -2.57
CA GLY A 168 -1.45 -1.46 -3.47
C GLY A 168 -1.18 -2.52 -4.54
N TYR A 169 -0.63 -2.09 -5.68
CA TYR A 169 -0.36 -2.96 -6.82
C TYR A 169 0.44 -4.23 -6.47
N SER A 170 1.45 -4.11 -5.59
CA SER A 170 2.32 -5.24 -5.22
C SER A 170 1.60 -6.36 -4.47
N MET A 171 0.49 -6.07 -3.77
CA MET A 171 -0.36 -7.07 -3.13
C MET A 171 -1.48 -7.58 -4.04
N GLY A 172 -1.58 -7.07 -5.28
CA GLY A 172 -2.65 -7.44 -6.20
C GLY A 172 -2.63 -8.92 -6.60
N PHE A 173 -3.76 -9.39 -7.12
CA PHE A 173 -4.03 -10.79 -7.45
C PHE A 173 -5.21 -10.85 -8.43
N ASN A 174 -5.43 -11.97 -9.12
CA ASN A 174 -6.42 -12.06 -10.21
C ASN A 174 -7.70 -12.84 -9.85
N TYR A 175 -8.22 -12.64 -8.63
CA TYR A 175 -9.47 -13.29 -8.21
C TYR A 175 -10.65 -12.84 -9.09
N ASN A 176 -11.58 -13.77 -9.37
CA ASN A 176 -12.65 -13.60 -10.36
C ASN A 176 -12.17 -13.18 -11.77
N GLY A 177 -10.90 -13.48 -12.13
CA GLY A 177 -10.33 -13.06 -13.41
C GLY A 177 -10.16 -11.55 -13.54
N ARG A 178 -10.14 -10.80 -12.43
CA ARG A 178 -9.85 -9.36 -12.45
C ARG A 178 -8.40 -9.14 -12.84
N LEU A 179 -8.19 -8.49 -13.97
CA LEU A 179 -6.88 -8.15 -14.52
C LEU A 179 -6.29 -6.95 -13.77
N ARG A 180 -4.98 -6.96 -13.52
CA ARG A 180 -4.32 -5.84 -12.84
C ARG A 180 -4.40 -4.56 -13.68
N PRO A 181 -4.62 -3.40 -13.04
CA PRO A 181 -4.75 -2.13 -13.75
C PRO A 181 -3.40 -1.66 -14.32
N GLN A 182 -3.45 -0.62 -15.16
CA GLN A 182 -2.24 0.07 -15.59
C GLN A 182 -1.66 0.95 -14.46
N GLU A 183 -0.37 1.27 -14.55
CA GLU A 183 0.29 2.27 -13.69
C GLU A 183 0.78 3.43 -14.57
N LEU A 184 0.42 4.65 -14.16
CA LEU A 184 0.81 5.89 -14.82
C LEU A 184 1.67 6.72 -13.85
N LEU A 185 2.72 7.35 -14.37
CA LEU A 185 3.60 8.25 -13.65
C LEU A 185 3.43 9.67 -14.19
N LEU A 186 3.05 10.61 -13.32
CA LEU A 186 3.16 12.03 -13.61
C LEU A 186 4.60 12.47 -13.33
N ARG A 187 5.33 12.83 -14.38
CA ARG A 187 6.72 13.28 -14.30
C ARG A 187 6.80 14.74 -13.85
N ALA A 188 7.97 15.15 -13.37
CA ALA A 188 8.22 16.52 -12.93
C ALA A 188 8.08 17.58 -14.06
N ASP A 189 8.21 17.17 -15.32
CA ASP A 189 7.99 18.01 -16.50
C ASP A 189 6.52 18.07 -16.95
N GLY A 190 5.60 17.44 -16.20
CA GLY A 190 4.16 17.41 -16.48
C GLY A 190 3.73 16.32 -17.47
N ILE A 191 4.67 15.53 -18.00
CA ILE A 191 4.34 14.42 -18.92
C ILE A 191 3.78 13.24 -18.12
N ILE A 192 2.69 12.65 -18.62
CA ILE A 192 2.14 11.40 -18.12
C ILE A 192 2.77 10.24 -18.89
N GLU A 193 3.52 9.41 -18.19
CA GLU A 193 4.16 8.22 -18.75
C GLU A 193 3.45 6.96 -18.25
N ARG A 194 3.15 6.02 -19.16
CA ARG A 194 2.65 4.71 -18.76
C ARG A 194 3.82 3.80 -18.41
N ILE A 195 4.10 3.67 -17.10
CA ILE A 195 5.17 2.82 -16.58
C ILE A 195 4.78 1.34 -16.49
N ARG A 196 3.48 1.04 -16.52
CA ARG A 196 2.95 -0.33 -16.67
C ARG A 196 1.66 -0.36 -17.46
N ARG A 197 1.58 -1.20 -18.50
CA ARG A 197 0.32 -1.49 -19.22
C ARG A 197 -0.63 -2.31 -18.35
N PRO A 198 -1.96 -2.25 -18.57
CA PRO A 198 -2.87 -3.16 -17.87
C PRO A 198 -2.64 -4.59 -18.35
N GLU A 199 -2.98 -5.55 -17.48
CA GLU A 199 -3.04 -6.96 -17.89
C GLU A 199 -4.16 -7.20 -18.89
N THR A 200 -3.97 -8.23 -19.71
CA THR A 200 -4.90 -8.72 -20.72
C THR A 200 -5.28 -10.16 -20.38
N LEU A 201 -6.30 -10.71 -21.05
CA LEU A 201 -6.63 -12.13 -20.91
C LEU A 201 -5.44 -13.03 -21.27
N SER A 202 -4.61 -12.64 -22.25
CA SER A 202 -3.41 -13.40 -22.60
C SER A 202 -2.42 -13.46 -21.45
N ASP A 203 -2.27 -12.39 -20.65
CA ASP A 203 -1.40 -12.42 -19.47
C ASP A 203 -1.96 -13.38 -18.41
N TYR A 204 -3.28 -13.37 -18.22
CA TYR A 204 -3.95 -14.23 -17.25
C TYR A 204 -3.90 -15.72 -17.60
N PHE A 205 -3.99 -16.04 -18.90
CA PHE A 205 -3.95 -17.42 -19.40
C PHE A 205 -2.54 -17.91 -19.75
N ALA A 206 -1.49 -17.08 -19.63
CA ALA A 206 -0.13 -17.42 -20.06
C ALA A 206 0.44 -18.69 -19.40
N THR A 207 -0.04 -19.08 -18.22
CA THR A 207 0.35 -20.31 -17.52
C THR A 207 -0.53 -21.53 -17.87
N LEU A 208 -1.53 -21.34 -18.74
CA LEU A 208 -2.52 -22.35 -19.14
C LEU A 208 -2.42 -22.72 -20.63
N ASP A 209 -1.41 -22.21 -21.35
CA ASP A 209 -1.21 -22.42 -22.80
C ASP A 209 -0.69 -23.84 -23.17
N HIS A 210 -0.92 -24.84 -22.32
CA HIS A 210 -0.51 -26.23 -22.58
C HIS A 210 -1.50 -26.91 -23.54
N VAL A 211 -1.17 -26.92 -24.83
CA VAL A 211 -1.94 -27.61 -25.88
C VAL A 211 -1.74 -29.13 -25.84
N ALA A 212 -0.65 -29.60 -25.23
CA ALA A 212 -0.33 -31.02 -25.05
C ALA A 212 -0.19 -31.37 -23.56
N PRO A 213 -0.44 -32.63 -23.15
CA PRO A 213 -0.19 -33.08 -21.79
C PRO A 213 1.27 -32.85 -21.38
N ASP A 214 1.49 -32.15 -20.26
CA ASP A 214 2.78 -31.95 -19.63
C ASP A 214 2.86 -32.80 -18.35
N PRO A 215 3.37 -34.05 -18.43
CA PRO A 215 3.34 -34.97 -17.29
C PRO A 215 4.27 -34.47 -16.17
N PHE A 216 3.68 -34.20 -15.01
CA PHE A 216 4.44 -33.83 -13.81
C PHE A 216 5.03 -35.08 -13.13
N GLU A 217 6.36 -35.16 -13.09
CA GLU A 217 7.06 -36.13 -12.25
C GLU A 217 7.48 -35.45 -10.93
N PRO A 218 6.84 -35.79 -9.78
CA PRO A 218 7.25 -35.22 -8.51
C PRO A 218 8.68 -35.65 -8.17
N PRO A 219 9.51 -34.77 -7.57
CA PRO A 219 10.85 -35.13 -7.14
C PRO A 219 10.78 -36.31 -6.17
N ARG A 220 11.50 -37.40 -6.50
CA ARG A 220 11.62 -38.55 -5.60
C ARG A 220 12.55 -38.15 -4.46
N ALA A 221 12.14 -38.41 -3.21
CA ALA A 221 13.01 -38.24 -2.06
C ALA A 221 14.31 -39.03 -2.27
N PRO A 222 15.49 -38.50 -1.89
CA PRO A 222 16.71 -39.29 -1.93
C PRO A 222 16.49 -40.55 -1.08
N LEU A 223 16.74 -41.71 -1.68
CA LEU A 223 16.80 -42.97 -0.95
C LEU A 223 17.93 -42.81 0.08
N ASN A 224 17.60 -42.97 1.36
CA ASN A 224 18.54 -42.96 2.49
C ASN A 224 19.72 -43.90 2.26
#